data_AF-A0A956GTE4-F1
#
_entry.id   AF-A0A956GTE4-F1
#
_cell.length_a   1.000
_cell.length_b   1.000
_cell.length_c   1.000
_cell.angle_alpha   90.00
_cell.angle_beta   90.00
_cell.angle_gamma   90.00
#
_symmetry.space_group_name_H-M   'P 1'
#
loop_
_entity.id
_entity.type
_entity.pdbx_description
1 polymer ?
#
loop_
_entity_poly.entity_id
_entity_poly.type
_entity_poly.pdbx_seq_one_letter_code
_entity_poly.pdbx_strand_id
1 'polypeptide(L)'
;MTPIPGGFPAAERTPNAGQLRISQTGLAAVTADPAALVAGLLGGALTFDVPADCSGTPTVCCQNGQPVSPCGPIEIDLAAQPGDAPRMEIVPVQGQSKLNLTIRARVRTQMPVPVGISSDCGMVIDTEPGANHDIKMDVPITLAQDPDAGTTRVEVGDVVMTQLDNQDISLDGDFVCLLAGLGIGLFRDTLVSTFESAIHDAIANQVCKACPSGDVAECGPFAAACTDNVCMRADDTCLQELGITGRMAGSALFASLSPGTTGSMDLYEVTGGYATTDSNGVAMGMLGGMLPAGTPHDRCGPPATAPAPVTIPPSAFFQGNTRPDTGDPFDIALGVHQSQLDDFAYAAYDGGILCLTLGTRTVALLNTDTIGLVAPSLGDMVERTAPVAMGLRPQRPPVIVLGANTFRDDNGTRVVDEPLLDITFEAMELDFFAAIEDQYIRLFTVVADVHLPIGMEVGADGLTPVLGDLDGAFSNISVKNTDAVLESPEDLAAVFPTLLELALPQLAGSLGSFALPSLGGLQIDVTSITAVDSNSYLAIFGDLSVAAAAPAPLSSQVDTQVELTALAEPDDDVFTEPAAWTPAARPRAELALGGSEPDLEWQLRVDGGLWS
;
A
#
# COMPACT_ATOMS: atom_id res chain seq x y z
N MET A 1 -7.84 -3.27 1.04
CA MET A 1 -7.92 -4.04 -0.22
C MET A 1 -8.06 -5.51 0.13
N THR A 2 -8.76 -6.29 -0.69
CA THR A 2 -8.88 -7.75 -0.52
C THR A 2 -8.18 -8.46 -1.69
N PRO A 3 -7.81 -9.74 -1.57
CA PRO A 3 -7.29 -10.50 -2.71
C PRO A 3 -8.26 -10.52 -3.90
N ILE A 4 -7.73 -10.55 -5.12
CA ILE A 4 -8.51 -10.71 -6.35
C ILE A 4 -8.77 -12.21 -6.54
N PRO A 5 -10.03 -12.68 -6.58
CA PRO A 5 -10.33 -14.10 -6.78
C PRO A 5 -9.73 -14.61 -8.10
N GLY A 6 -8.86 -15.62 -8.02
CA GLY A 6 -8.17 -16.18 -9.20
C GLY A 6 -6.99 -15.33 -9.71
N GLY A 7 -6.68 -14.22 -9.06
CA GLY A 7 -5.62 -13.29 -9.41
C GLY A 7 -5.96 -12.39 -10.61
N PHE A 8 -5.15 -11.34 -10.81
CA PHE A 8 -5.31 -10.45 -11.94
C PHE A 8 -4.90 -11.13 -13.26
N PRO A 9 -5.73 -11.12 -14.31
CA PRO A 9 -5.46 -11.83 -15.57
C PRO A 9 -4.19 -11.33 -16.26
N ALA A 10 -3.30 -12.23 -16.66
CA ALA A 10 -2.03 -11.87 -17.28
C ALA A 10 -2.18 -11.14 -18.62
N ALA A 11 -3.23 -11.46 -19.39
CA ALA A 11 -3.52 -10.83 -20.68
C ALA A 11 -4.00 -9.37 -20.57
N GLU A 12 -4.48 -8.97 -19.39
CA GLU A 12 -4.99 -7.62 -19.11
C GLU A 12 -3.91 -6.72 -18.47
N ARG A 13 -2.67 -7.23 -18.34
CA ARG A 13 -1.55 -6.48 -17.78
C ARG A 13 -0.85 -5.70 -18.89
N THR A 14 -0.59 -4.44 -18.64
CA THR A 14 0.15 -3.54 -19.53
C THR A 14 1.56 -3.32 -18.98
N PRO A 15 2.62 -3.79 -19.67
CA PRO A 15 3.99 -3.55 -19.25
C PRO A 15 4.35 -2.06 -19.27
N ASN A 16 5.11 -1.63 -18.25
CA ASN A 16 5.58 -0.24 -18.05
C ASN A 16 4.46 0.79 -17.85
N ALA A 17 3.24 0.34 -17.51
CA ALA A 17 2.15 1.23 -17.15
C ALA A 17 2.47 2.01 -15.86
N GLY A 18 3.19 1.39 -14.92
CA GLY A 18 3.96 2.09 -13.91
C GLY A 18 5.46 2.00 -14.17
N GLN A 19 6.24 2.92 -13.59
CA GLN A 19 7.69 2.85 -13.56
C GLN A 19 8.22 3.36 -12.21
N LEU A 20 9.27 2.73 -11.71
CA LEU A 20 9.89 3.07 -10.42
C LEU A 20 11.38 3.32 -10.63
N ARG A 21 11.89 4.40 -10.02
CA ARG A 21 13.31 4.71 -9.93
C ARG A 21 13.71 4.89 -8.48
N ILE A 22 14.67 4.10 -8.02
CA ILE A 22 15.44 4.37 -6.80
C ILE A 22 16.78 4.92 -7.25
N SER A 23 17.04 6.18 -6.92
CA SER A 23 18.26 6.88 -7.35
C SER A 23 19.47 6.43 -6.53
N GLN A 24 20.65 6.96 -6.87
CA GLN A 24 21.85 6.77 -6.05
C GLN A 24 21.67 7.31 -4.63
N THR A 25 21.00 8.47 -4.44
CA THR A 25 20.75 9.02 -3.10
C THR A 25 19.73 8.18 -2.36
N GLY A 26 18.73 7.64 -3.06
CA GLY A 26 17.76 6.72 -2.47
C GLY A 26 18.37 5.41 -1.99
N LEU A 27 19.30 4.81 -2.77
CA LEU A 27 20.04 3.64 -2.30
C LEU A 27 20.89 3.96 -1.07
N ALA A 28 21.52 5.14 -1.02
CA ALA A 28 22.27 5.58 0.15
C ALA A 28 21.35 5.78 1.37
N ALA A 29 20.16 6.36 1.17
CA ALA A 29 19.16 6.57 2.21
C ALA A 29 18.64 5.26 2.80
N VAL A 30 18.37 4.24 1.96
CA VAL A 30 17.99 2.89 2.42
C VAL A 30 19.09 2.28 3.29
N THR A 31 20.36 2.52 2.98
CA THR A 31 21.50 2.01 3.76
C THR A 31 21.92 2.90 4.93
N ALA A 32 21.23 4.00 5.19
CA ALA A 32 21.63 4.97 6.22
C ALA A 32 21.42 4.44 7.64
N ASP A 33 20.42 3.58 7.84
CA ASP A 33 20.17 2.86 9.10
C ASP A 33 20.13 1.34 8.89
N PRO A 34 21.31 0.70 8.79
CA PRO A 34 21.38 -0.73 8.54
C PRO A 34 20.84 -1.56 9.70
N ALA A 35 20.89 -1.05 10.93
CA ALA A 35 20.35 -1.75 12.08
C ALA A 35 18.83 -1.86 11.99
N ALA A 36 18.14 -0.75 11.70
CA ALA A 36 16.70 -0.75 11.51
C ALA A 36 16.26 -1.61 10.31
N LEU A 37 16.99 -1.55 9.19
CA LEU A 37 16.67 -2.35 8.00
C LEU A 37 16.83 -3.85 8.24
N VAL A 38 17.98 -4.29 8.79
CA VAL A 38 18.24 -5.71 9.05
C VAL A 38 17.34 -6.24 10.16
N ALA A 39 17.10 -5.46 11.22
CA ALA A 39 16.15 -5.81 12.27
C ALA A 39 14.73 -6.02 11.71
N GLY A 40 14.28 -5.14 10.81
CA GLY A 40 13.01 -5.29 10.11
C GLY A 40 12.92 -6.57 9.28
N LEU A 41 13.98 -6.92 8.54
CA LEU A 41 14.04 -8.13 7.72
C LEU A 41 14.06 -9.42 8.57
N LEU A 42 14.73 -9.40 9.72
CA LEU A 42 14.86 -10.54 10.63
C LEU A 42 13.71 -10.66 11.64
N GLY A 43 12.74 -9.74 11.62
CA GLY A 43 11.58 -9.76 12.52
C GLY A 43 11.89 -9.35 13.96
N GLY A 44 12.95 -8.57 14.20
CA GLY A 44 13.25 -8.02 15.52
C GLY A 44 14.75 -7.91 15.85
N ALA A 45 15.14 -8.46 17.00
CA ALA A 45 16.47 -8.24 17.58
C ALA A 45 17.59 -8.78 16.68
N LEU A 46 18.70 -8.03 16.58
CA LEU A 46 19.97 -8.45 15.97
C LEU A 46 20.74 -9.43 16.87
N THR A 47 20.01 -10.32 17.56
CA THR A 47 20.54 -11.32 18.47
C THR A 47 19.84 -12.63 18.25
N PHE A 48 20.58 -13.69 17.97
CA PHE A 48 19.99 -15.02 17.73
C PHE A 48 20.81 -16.14 18.37
N ASP A 49 20.13 -17.23 18.73
CA ASP A 49 20.75 -18.45 19.25
C ASP A 49 21.48 -19.19 18.13
N VAL A 50 22.67 -19.71 18.43
CA VAL A 50 23.38 -20.61 17.51
C VAL A 50 22.57 -21.91 17.37
N PRO A 51 22.27 -22.38 16.15
CA PRO A 51 21.57 -23.64 15.95
C PRO A 51 22.36 -24.82 16.53
N ALA A 52 21.65 -25.76 17.16
CA ALA A 52 22.29 -26.93 17.76
C ALA A 52 22.60 -28.02 16.75
N ASP A 53 23.86 -28.49 16.76
CA ASP A 53 24.30 -29.67 16.03
C ASP A 53 24.84 -30.72 17.01
N CYS A 54 23.96 -31.62 17.44
CA CYS A 54 24.31 -32.71 18.35
C CYS A 54 24.89 -33.94 17.63
N SER A 55 24.97 -33.88 16.30
CA SER A 55 25.48 -34.97 15.45
C SER A 55 26.89 -34.70 14.92
N GLY A 56 27.31 -33.44 14.92
CA GLY A 56 28.64 -32.97 14.53
C GLY A 56 29.77 -33.47 15.42
N THR A 57 30.99 -33.41 14.89
CA THR A 57 32.21 -33.67 15.66
C THR A 57 33.16 -32.48 15.48
N PRO A 58 33.24 -31.56 16.46
CA PRO A 58 32.59 -31.59 17.77
C PRO A 58 31.10 -31.21 17.71
N THR A 59 30.30 -31.60 18.71
CA THR A 59 28.90 -31.15 18.79
C THR A 59 28.83 -29.66 19.13
N VAL A 60 27.83 -28.93 18.66
CA VAL A 60 27.62 -27.49 18.93
C VAL A 60 26.28 -27.30 19.61
N CYS A 61 26.23 -26.47 20.66
CA CYS A 61 25.02 -26.22 21.45
C CYS A 61 24.39 -27.47 22.05
N CYS A 62 25.21 -28.48 22.34
CA CYS A 62 24.71 -29.76 22.83
C CYS A 62 25.42 -30.16 24.10
N GLN A 63 24.62 -30.47 25.13
CA GLN A 63 25.12 -31.02 26.38
C GLN A 63 24.56 -32.44 26.52
N ASN A 64 25.45 -33.43 26.63
CA ASN A 64 25.09 -34.84 26.69
C ASN A 64 24.23 -35.32 25.49
N GLY A 65 24.46 -34.76 24.30
CA GLY A 65 23.73 -35.12 23.07
C GLY A 65 22.31 -34.56 22.99
N GLN A 66 21.97 -33.55 23.80
CA GLN A 66 20.69 -32.82 23.73
C GLN A 66 20.94 -31.34 23.43
N PRO A 67 20.11 -30.69 22.59
CA PRO A 67 20.19 -29.25 22.33
C PRO A 67 20.05 -28.41 23.59
N VAL A 68 20.79 -27.32 23.67
CA VAL A 68 20.73 -26.32 24.75
C VAL A 68 20.17 -25.02 24.18
N SER A 69 19.28 -24.34 24.90
CA SER A 69 18.79 -22.99 24.60
C SER A 69 18.66 -22.18 25.90
N PRO A 70 19.08 -20.90 25.93
CA PRO A 70 19.74 -20.18 24.84
C PRO A 70 21.14 -20.74 24.55
N CYS A 71 21.54 -20.75 23.29
CA CYS A 71 22.86 -21.24 22.90
C CYS A 71 23.73 -20.10 22.40
N GLY A 72 24.54 -19.57 23.33
CA GLY A 72 25.52 -18.52 23.06
C GLY A 72 25.00 -17.44 22.11
N PRO A 73 23.92 -16.70 22.48
CA PRO A 73 23.28 -15.74 21.60
C PRO A 73 24.33 -14.83 20.97
N ILE A 74 24.30 -14.74 19.64
CA ILE A 74 25.23 -13.92 18.89
C ILE A 74 24.59 -12.55 18.67
N GLU A 75 25.24 -11.53 19.19
CA GLU A 75 24.91 -10.13 18.95
C GLU A 75 25.61 -9.64 17.68
N ILE A 76 24.83 -9.10 16.74
CA ILE A 76 25.29 -8.39 15.57
C ILE A 76 25.21 -6.89 15.85
N ASP A 77 26.36 -6.23 15.92
CA ASP A 77 26.46 -4.78 16.02
C ASP A 77 26.63 -4.16 14.62
N LEU A 78 25.59 -3.46 14.18
CA LEU A 78 25.56 -2.66 12.95
C LEU A 78 25.77 -1.16 13.21
N ALA A 79 26.07 -0.75 14.45
CA ALA A 79 26.31 0.65 14.78
C ALA A 79 27.66 1.12 14.24
N ALA A 80 27.62 2.21 13.47
CA ALA A 80 28.83 2.85 12.97
C ALA A 80 29.58 3.57 14.11
N GLN A 81 30.88 3.33 14.19
CA GLN A 81 31.83 4.03 15.05
C GLN A 81 32.75 4.95 14.21
N PRO A 82 33.38 5.97 14.82
CA PRO A 82 34.30 6.86 14.11
C PRO A 82 35.46 6.10 13.45
N GLY A 83 35.58 6.23 12.13
CA GLY A 83 36.63 5.57 11.33
C GLY A 83 36.19 4.28 10.65
N ASP A 84 34.97 3.81 10.91
CA ASP A 84 34.39 2.66 10.23
C ASP A 84 34.14 2.96 8.74
N ALA A 85 34.21 1.90 7.93
CA ALA A 85 33.57 1.88 6.62
C ALA A 85 32.03 1.87 6.80
N PRO A 86 31.25 2.25 5.76
CA PRO A 86 29.80 2.15 5.84
C PRO A 86 29.36 0.72 6.20
N ARG A 87 28.45 0.64 7.18
CA ARG A 87 27.96 -0.62 7.75
C ARG A 87 27.09 -1.40 6.77
N MET A 88 26.50 -0.72 5.80
CA MET A 88 25.83 -1.32 4.66
C MET A 88 26.04 -0.46 3.42
N GLU A 89 26.22 -1.11 2.28
CA GLU A 89 26.36 -0.45 0.98
C GLU A 89 25.58 -1.25 -0.08
N ILE A 90 24.78 -0.57 -0.90
CA ILE A 90 24.15 -1.18 -2.08
C ILE A 90 24.77 -0.55 -3.32
N VAL A 91 25.44 -1.38 -4.12
CA VAL A 91 26.16 -0.94 -5.32
C VAL A 91 25.53 -1.56 -6.57
N PRO A 92 24.86 -0.76 -7.43
CA PRO A 92 24.32 -1.23 -8.70
C PRO A 92 25.44 -1.59 -9.70
N VAL A 93 25.35 -2.79 -10.29
CA VAL A 93 26.24 -3.27 -11.34
C VAL A 93 25.72 -2.79 -12.69
N GLN A 94 26.29 -1.68 -13.15
CA GLN A 94 25.86 -0.97 -14.37
C GLN A 94 25.61 -1.90 -15.56
N GLY A 95 24.42 -1.78 -16.17
CA GLY A 95 23.99 -2.56 -17.33
C GLY A 95 23.70 -4.05 -17.09
N GLN A 96 23.61 -4.52 -15.84
CA GLN A 96 23.44 -5.96 -15.54
C GLN A 96 22.21 -6.31 -14.71
N SER A 97 21.33 -5.34 -14.42
CA SER A 97 20.14 -5.55 -13.57
C SER A 97 20.48 -6.22 -12.24
N LYS A 98 21.65 -5.88 -11.67
CA LYS A 98 22.23 -6.55 -10.51
C LYS A 98 22.66 -5.53 -9.48
N LEU A 99 22.44 -5.85 -8.21
CA LEU A 99 22.91 -5.10 -7.06
C LEU A 99 23.92 -5.96 -6.30
N ASN A 100 24.96 -5.33 -5.76
CA ASN A 100 25.82 -5.95 -4.75
C ASN A 100 25.53 -5.25 -3.43
N LEU A 101 24.94 -5.98 -2.49
CA LEU A 101 24.77 -5.55 -1.12
C LEU A 101 25.99 -6.01 -0.31
N THR A 102 26.65 -5.09 0.37
CA THR A 102 27.69 -5.39 1.34
C THR A 102 27.20 -5.02 2.72
N ILE A 103 27.29 -5.93 3.69
CA ILE A 103 26.97 -5.70 5.10
C ILE A 103 28.23 -5.90 5.92
N ARG A 104 28.48 -5.00 6.88
CA ARG A 104 29.61 -5.05 7.81
C ARG A 104 29.10 -4.99 9.23
N ALA A 105 29.39 -6.02 10.01
CA ALA A 105 28.93 -6.10 11.38
C ALA A 105 30.08 -6.51 12.30
N ARG A 106 30.09 -5.97 13.51
CA ARG A 106 30.86 -6.61 14.59
C ARG A 106 30.00 -7.72 15.16
N VAL A 107 30.63 -8.83 15.53
CA VAL A 107 29.91 -10.00 16.01
C VAL A 107 30.49 -10.41 17.35
N ARG A 108 29.60 -10.60 18.32
CA ARG A 108 29.99 -11.04 19.66
C ARG A 108 29.00 -12.04 20.24
N THR A 109 29.49 -13.12 20.81
CA THR A 109 28.67 -14.01 21.65
C THR A 109 28.42 -13.39 23.02
N GLN A 110 27.16 -13.35 23.46
CA GLN A 110 26.79 -12.85 24.80
C GLN A 110 27.19 -13.83 25.92
N MET A 111 27.24 -15.12 25.60
CA MET A 111 27.79 -16.17 26.46
C MET A 111 28.49 -17.23 25.62
N PRO A 112 29.45 -17.99 26.17
CA PRO A 112 30.15 -19.01 25.41
C PRO A 112 29.18 -20.06 24.84
N VAL A 113 29.33 -20.38 23.56
CA VAL A 113 28.59 -21.43 22.84
C VAL A 113 29.16 -22.79 23.28
N PRO A 114 28.39 -23.68 23.93
CA PRO A 114 28.93 -24.95 24.40
C PRO A 114 29.32 -25.86 23.22
N VAL A 115 30.54 -26.42 23.26
CA VAL A 115 31.08 -27.31 22.23
C VAL A 115 31.49 -28.66 22.82
N GLY A 116 31.18 -29.75 22.11
CA GLY A 116 31.35 -31.14 22.53
C GLY A 116 32.78 -31.66 22.44
N ILE A 117 33.72 -30.90 22.99
CA ILE A 117 35.13 -31.28 23.15
C ILE A 117 35.36 -31.76 24.59
N SER A 118 34.81 -31.04 25.56
CA SER A 118 34.73 -31.39 27.00
C SER A 118 33.46 -30.78 27.59
N SER A 119 33.08 -31.16 28.82
CA SER A 119 31.85 -30.65 29.46
C SER A 119 31.86 -29.14 29.73
N ASP A 120 33.06 -28.54 29.75
CA ASP A 120 33.30 -27.16 30.19
C ASP A 120 33.86 -26.29 29.05
N CYS A 121 33.78 -26.78 27.80
CA CYS A 121 34.28 -26.08 26.62
C CYS A 121 33.23 -25.13 26.05
N GLY A 122 33.55 -23.85 26.05
CA GLY A 122 32.74 -22.80 25.44
C GLY A 122 33.49 -22.12 24.30
N MET A 123 32.82 -21.87 23.19
CA MET A 123 33.34 -21.06 22.10
C MET A 123 32.84 -19.63 22.27
N VAL A 124 33.76 -18.66 22.26
CA VAL A 124 33.46 -17.23 22.29
C VAL A 124 33.84 -16.67 20.92
N ILE A 125 32.89 -15.98 20.29
CA ILE A 125 33.12 -15.22 19.07
C ILE A 125 33.17 -13.75 19.47
N ASP A 126 34.22 -13.05 19.07
CA ASP A 126 34.38 -11.62 19.26
C ASP A 126 35.29 -11.07 18.16
N THR A 127 34.75 -10.28 17.24
CA THR A 127 35.55 -9.69 16.14
C THR A 127 36.31 -8.44 16.55
N GLU A 128 36.02 -7.85 17.72
CA GLU A 128 36.64 -6.59 18.15
C GLU A 128 38.17 -6.68 18.34
N PRO A 129 38.75 -7.77 18.88
CA PRO A 129 40.20 -7.93 19.01
C PRO A 129 40.95 -8.22 17.71
N GLY A 130 40.23 -8.58 16.63
CA GLY A 130 40.78 -9.02 15.35
C GLY A 130 41.53 -7.93 14.57
N ALA A 131 42.27 -8.35 13.54
CA ALA A 131 42.88 -7.41 12.58
C ALA A 131 41.80 -6.72 11.71
N ASN A 132 40.66 -7.38 11.55
CA ASN A 132 39.42 -6.82 11.00
C ASN A 132 38.41 -6.80 12.14
N HIS A 133 37.88 -5.62 12.47
CA HIS A 133 36.89 -5.49 13.55
C HIS A 133 35.49 -5.98 13.14
N ASP A 134 35.28 -6.22 11.84
CA ASP A 134 33.99 -6.54 11.25
C ASP A 134 34.05 -7.84 10.45
N ILE A 135 32.99 -8.65 10.53
CA ILE A 135 32.66 -9.57 9.44
C ILE A 135 32.13 -8.77 8.25
N LYS A 136 32.38 -9.26 7.04
CA LYS A 136 31.86 -8.67 5.80
C LYS A 136 31.07 -9.71 5.03
N MET A 137 29.82 -9.40 4.73
CA MET A 137 28.92 -10.25 3.94
C MET A 137 28.65 -9.56 2.61
N ASP A 138 29.00 -10.23 1.51
CA ASP A 138 28.70 -9.79 0.16
C ASP A 138 27.51 -10.60 -0.39
N VAL A 139 26.41 -9.92 -0.68
CA VAL A 139 25.14 -10.49 -1.11
C VAL A 139 24.85 -10.00 -2.54
N PRO A 140 25.10 -10.81 -3.57
CA PRO A 140 24.72 -10.47 -4.94
C PRO A 140 23.20 -10.65 -5.12
N ILE A 141 22.53 -9.63 -5.64
CA ILE A 141 21.09 -9.65 -5.91
C ILE A 141 20.86 -9.39 -7.39
N THR A 142 20.16 -10.29 -8.07
CA THR A 142 19.78 -10.14 -9.49
C THR A 142 18.30 -9.82 -9.61
N LEU A 143 17.96 -8.83 -10.42
CA LEU A 143 16.59 -8.45 -10.76
C LEU A 143 16.23 -9.10 -12.10
N ALA A 144 15.80 -10.36 -12.06
CA ALA A 144 15.43 -11.14 -13.24
C ALA A 144 13.98 -10.85 -13.65
N GLN A 145 13.66 -11.04 -14.93
CA GLN A 145 12.26 -11.05 -15.38
C GLN A 145 11.74 -12.48 -15.37
N ASP A 146 10.55 -12.67 -14.81
CA ASP A 146 9.87 -13.94 -14.83
C ASP A 146 9.35 -14.26 -16.24
N PRO A 147 9.72 -15.40 -16.84
CA PRO A 147 9.33 -15.72 -18.20
C PRO A 147 7.83 -16.04 -18.34
N ASP A 148 7.16 -16.47 -17.27
CA ASP A 148 5.76 -16.90 -17.30
C ASP A 148 4.83 -15.77 -16.85
N ALA A 149 5.16 -15.10 -15.74
CA ALA A 149 4.36 -14.05 -15.13
C ALA A 149 4.68 -12.64 -15.65
N GLY A 150 5.86 -12.44 -16.26
CA GLY A 150 6.37 -11.13 -16.70
C GLY A 150 6.76 -10.19 -15.55
N THR A 151 6.71 -10.65 -14.30
CA THR A 151 7.05 -9.87 -13.10
C THR A 151 8.56 -9.82 -12.87
N THR A 152 9.03 -8.86 -12.09
CA THR A 152 10.43 -8.82 -11.64
C THR A 152 10.60 -9.78 -10.47
N ARG A 153 11.60 -10.65 -10.56
CA ARG A 153 12.06 -11.55 -9.51
C ARG A 153 13.37 -11.05 -8.91
N VAL A 154 13.42 -11.01 -7.59
CA VAL A 154 14.63 -10.81 -6.80
C VAL A 154 15.24 -12.18 -6.55
N GLU A 155 16.40 -12.41 -7.17
CA GLU A 155 17.20 -13.63 -7.01
C GLU A 155 18.43 -13.30 -6.18
N VAL A 156 18.48 -13.85 -4.97
CA VAL A 156 19.67 -13.76 -4.11
C VAL A 156 20.65 -14.82 -4.59
N GLY A 157 21.86 -14.39 -4.95
CA GLY A 157 22.94 -15.32 -5.30
C GLY A 157 23.70 -15.79 -4.06
N ASP A 158 24.83 -16.48 -4.28
CA ASP A 158 25.66 -16.99 -3.19
C ASP A 158 26.14 -15.86 -2.28
N VAL A 159 25.66 -15.86 -1.03
CA VAL A 159 26.15 -14.97 0.02
C VAL A 159 27.55 -15.41 0.41
N VAL A 160 28.51 -14.48 0.44
CA VAL A 160 29.89 -14.78 0.82
C VAL A 160 30.25 -13.99 2.07
N MET A 161 30.57 -14.69 3.15
CA MET A 161 31.12 -14.06 4.35
C MET A 161 32.65 -14.11 4.35
N THR A 162 33.26 -12.96 4.63
CA THR A 162 34.71 -12.77 4.74
C THR A 162 35.05 -11.98 6.01
N GLN A 163 36.35 -11.84 6.29
CA GLN A 163 36.87 -11.07 7.43
C GLN A 163 36.55 -11.60 8.84
N LEU A 164 35.92 -12.77 8.95
CA LEU A 164 35.94 -13.56 10.19
C LEU A 164 37.25 -14.35 10.26
N ASP A 165 38.16 -14.01 11.15
CA ASP A 165 39.47 -14.64 11.31
C ASP A 165 39.50 -15.64 12.47
N ASN A 166 40.47 -16.56 12.47
CA ASN A 166 40.64 -17.52 13.58
C ASN A 166 40.97 -16.84 14.92
N GLN A 167 41.40 -15.57 14.91
CA GLN A 167 41.67 -14.79 16.10
C GLN A 167 40.38 -14.28 16.76
N ASP A 168 39.28 -14.23 16.01
CA ASP A 168 37.97 -13.78 16.48
C ASP A 168 37.21 -14.91 17.19
N ILE A 169 37.73 -16.13 17.12
CA ILE A 169 37.15 -17.31 17.75
C ILE A 169 38.11 -17.81 18.82
N SER A 170 37.67 -17.77 20.06
CA SER A 170 38.42 -18.30 21.19
C SER A 170 37.67 -19.43 21.87
N LEU A 171 38.41 -20.40 22.40
CA LEU A 171 37.86 -21.46 23.23
C LEU A 171 38.14 -21.10 24.69
N ASP A 172 37.08 -20.94 25.47
CA ASP A 172 37.10 -20.84 26.92
C ASP A 172 36.83 -22.22 27.53
N GLY A 173 37.45 -22.52 28.68
CA GLY A 173 37.28 -23.80 29.36
C GLY A 173 38.57 -24.43 29.92
N ASP A 174 38.53 -25.74 30.12
CA ASP A 174 39.61 -26.49 30.74
C ASP A 174 40.88 -26.60 29.86
N PHE A 175 41.96 -27.14 30.41
CA PHE A 175 43.23 -27.30 29.68
C PHE A 175 43.08 -28.14 28.39
N VAL A 176 42.04 -28.98 28.30
CA VAL A 176 41.74 -29.78 27.11
C VAL A 176 41.19 -28.89 25.99
N CYS A 177 40.36 -27.89 26.30
CA CYS A 177 39.89 -26.87 25.34
C CYS A 177 41.04 -26.06 24.73
N LEU A 178 42.02 -25.70 25.56
CA LEU A 178 43.18 -24.90 25.14
C LEU A 178 44.12 -25.66 24.17
N LEU A 179 44.11 -27.00 24.24
CA LEU A 179 44.88 -27.87 23.32
C LEU A 179 44.08 -28.26 22.07
N ALA A 180 42.76 -28.10 22.08
CA ALA A 180 41.85 -28.49 20.99
C ALA A 180 41.69 -27.44 19.89
N GLY A 181 42.55 -26.41 19.82
CA GLY A 181 42.55 -25.35 18.81
C GLY A 181 42.62 -25.81 17.34
N LEU A 182 42.77 -27.12 17.10
CA LEU A 182 42.67 -27.76 15.77
C LEU A 182 41.25 -27.78 15.19
N GLY A 183 40.20 -27.57 16.01
CA GLY A 183 38.80 -27.59 15.56
C GLY A 183 38.24 -26.23 15.08
N ILE A 184 38.92 -25.12 15.39
CA ILE A 184 38.40 -23.74 15.19
C ILE A 184 38.02 -23.47 13.73
N GLY A 185 38.79 -23.99 12.76
CA GLY A 185 38.48 -23.84 11.34
C GLY A 185 37.18 -24.52 10.92
N LEU A 186 36.87 -25.70 11.46
CA LEU A 186 35.63 -26.42 11.14
C LEU A 186 34.40 -25.71 11.71
N PHE A 187 34.52 -25.15 12.92
CA PHE A 187 33.44 -24.35 13.51
C PHE A 187 33.20 -23.04 12.77
N ARG A 188 34.29 -22.38 12.33
CA ARG A 188 34.20 -21.19 11.50
C ARG A 188 33.39 -21.48 10.24
N ASP A 189 33.68 -22.58 9.55
CA ASP A 189 32.97 -22.94 8.31
C ASP A 189 31.48 -23.22 8.56
N THR A 190 31.12 -23.92 9.64
CA THR A 190 29.71 -24.15 10.03
C THR A 190 28.98 -22.85 10.40
N LEU A 191 29.65 -21.96 11.13
CA LEU A 191 29.09 -20.66 11.50
C LEU A 191 28.85 -19.83 10.24
N VAL A 192 29.86 -19.72 9.38
CA VAL A 192 29.78 -19.05 8.07
C VAL A 192 28.58 -19.54 7.27
N SER A 193 28.45 -20.86 7.08
CA SER A 193 27.33 -21.41 6.31
C SER A 193 25.97 -21.09 6.94
N THR A 194 25.89 -21.06 8.27
CA THR A 194 24.64 -20.74 8.98
C THR A 194 24.22 -19.29 8.75
N PHE A 195 25.16 -18.35 8.83
CA PHE A 195 24.89 -16.93 8.54
C PHE A 195 24.54 -16.70 7.07
N GLU A 196 25.30 -17.32 6.16
CA GLU A 196 25.05 -17.23 4.71
C GLU A 196 23.63 -17.71 4.37
N SER A 197 23.21 -18.87 4.89
CA SER A 197 21.84 -19.38 4.71
C SER A 197 20.79 -18.49 5.36
N ALA A 198 21.00 -18.03 6.60
CA ALA A 198 20.02 -17.20 7.30
C ALA A 198 19.74 -15.88 6.57
N ILE A 199 20.77 -15.23 6.03
CA ILE A 199 20.63 -13.97 5.27
C ILE A 199 19.99 -14.22 3.92
N HIS A 200 20.44 -15.28 3.22
CA HIS A 200 19.82 -15.68 1.96
C HIS A 200 18.32 -15.89 2.13
N ASP A 201 17.93 -16.69 3.12
CA ASP A 201 16.53 -17.05 3.37
C ASP A 201 15.73 -15.86 3.87
N ALA A 202 16.29 -15.00 4.73
CA ALA A 202 15.62 -13.78 5.16
C ALA A 202 15.27 -12.87 3.98
N ILE A 203 16.19 -12.65 3.05
CA ILE A 203 15.92 -11.80 1.87
C ILE A 203 14.95 -12.52 0.91
N ALA A 204 15.18 -13.81 0.64
CA ALA A 204 14.36 -14.59 -0.28
C ALA A 204 12.91 -14.72 0.19
N ASN A 205 12.67 -14.87 1.49
CA ASN A 205 11.33 -15.01 2.05
C ASN A 205 10.55 -13.68 2.07
N GLN A 206 11.23 -12.55 2.24
CA GLN A 206 10.59 -11.22 2.29
C GLN A 206 10.01 -10.77 0.94
N VAL A 207 10.49 -11.35 -0.17
CA VAL A 207 10.01 -11.05 -1.53
C VAL A 207 8.91 -12.00 -2.00
N CYS A 208 8.60 -13.03 -1.20
CA CYS A 208 7.56 -13.99 -1.52
C CYS A 208 6.16 -13.38 -1.32
N LYS A 209 5.26 -13.69 -2.25
CA LYS A 209 3.84 -13.31 -2.15
C LYS A 209 3.18 -14.12 -1.04
N ALA A 210 2.52 -13.43 -0.12
CA ALA A 210 1.73 -14.06 0.93
C ALA A 210 0.34 -14.49 0.42
N CYS A 211 -0.20 -15.53 1.06
CA CYS A 211 -1.59 -15.98 0.97
C CYS A 211 -2.14 -16.15 2.40
N PRO A 212 -2.55 -15.05 3.07
CA PRO A 212 -2.84 -15.05 4.50
C PRO A 212 -3.94 -16.01 4.93
N SER A 213 -4.90 -16.35 4.06
CA SER A 213 -5.97 -17.30 4.41
C SER A 213 -5.58 -18.76 4.22
N GLY A 214 -4.39 -19.04 3.69
CA GLY A 214 -3.99 -20.38 3.25
C GLY A 214 -4.58 -20.78 1.89
N ASP A 215 -5.35 -19.91 1.21
CA ASP A 215 -6.00 -20.23 -0.06
C ASP A 215 -5.12 -19.86 -1.27
N VAL A 216 -4.85 -20.86 -2.13
CA VAL A 216 -4.14 -20.68 -3.40
C VAL A 216 -4.86 -19.72 -4.36
N ALA A 217 -6.18 -19.53 -4.20
CA ALA A 217 -6.94 -18.56 -4.99
C ALA A 217 -6.45 -17.11 -4.83
N GLU A 218 -5.76 -16.79 -3.73
CA GLU A 218 -5.15 -15.48 -3.46
C GLU A 218 -3.82 -15.29 -4.22
N CYS A 219 -3.19 -16.40 -4.60
CA CYS A 219 -1.88 -16.40 -5.23
C CYS A 219 -1.93 -16.06 -6.74
N GLY A 220 -3.08 -16.26 -7.37
CA GLY A 220 -3.27 -16.04 -8.80
C GLY A 220 -2.80 -17.22 -9.67
N PRO A 221 -2.80 -17.06 -11.00
CA PRO A 221 -2.78 -18.20 -11.93
C PRO A 221 -1.41 -18.89 -12.05
N PHE A 222 -0.35 -18.30 -11.48
CA PHE A 222 1.02 -18.80 -11.56
C PHE A 222 1.46 -19.60 -10.33
N ALA A 223 0.62 -19.69 -9.30
CA ALA A 223 0.89 -20.51 -8.13
C ALA A 223 0.22 -21.88 -8.26
N ALA A 224 0.89 -22.90 -7.75
CA ALA A 224 0.39 -24.26 -7.64
C ALA A 224 -0.15 -24.58 -6.23
N ALA A 225 0.33 -23.86 -5.21
CA ALA A 225 -0.09 -24.05 -3.82
C ALA A 225 0.06 -22.77 -2.99
N CYS A 226 -0.59 -22.77 -1.82
CA CYS A 226 -0.27 -21.90 -0.71
C CYS A 226 0.30 -22.79 0.40
N THR A 227 1.54 -22.60 0.81
CA THR A 227 2.21 -23.40 1.85
C THR A 227 2.81 -22.45 2.86
N ASP A 228 2.50 -22.67 4.15
CA ASP A 228 2.91 -21.78 5.25
C ASP A 228 2.57 -20.29 4.99
N ASN A 229 1.38 -20.05 4.42
CA ASN A 229 0.89 -18.73 4.01
C ASN A 229 1.76 -18.03 2.94
N VAL A 230 2.56 -18.79 2.19
CA VAL A 230 3.36 -18.33 1.06
C VAL A 230 2.88 -18.98 -0.24
N CYS A 231 2.73 -18.18 -1.28
CA CYS A 231 2.36 -18.64 -2.61
C CYS A 231 3.52 -19.39 -3.27
N MET A 232 3.32 -20.67 -3.57
CA MET A 232 4.34 -21.55 -4.14
C MET A 232 4.02 -21.93 -5.58
N ARG A 233 5.06 -22.06 -6.39
CA ARG A 233 5.00 -22.55 -7.78
C ARG A 233 5.10 -24.08 -7.82
N ALA A 234 4.94 -24.63 -9.01
CA ALA A 234 5.03 -26.07 -9.23
C ALA A 234 6.45 -26.64 -9.07
N ASP A 235 7.48 -25.79 -9.07
CA ASP A 235 8.90 -26.14 -8.88
C ASP A 235 9.39 -25.89 -7.44
N ASP A 236 8.48 -25.74 -6.48
CA ASP A 236 8.74 -25.43 -5.07
C ASP A 236 9.48 -24.09 -4.84
N THR A 237 9.48 -23.18 -5.82
CA THR A 237 9.91 -21.79 -5.60
C THR A 237 8.73 -20.91 -5.24
N CYS A 238 8.93 -19.87 -4.41
CA CYS A 238 7.85 -18.96 -4.09
C CYS A 238 7.55 -18.00 -5.26
N LEU A 239 6.28 -17.68 -5.45
CA LEU A 239 5.84 -16.64 -6.37
C LEU A 239 6.19 -15.26 -5.81
N GLN A 240 6.75 -14.38 -6.63
CA GLN A 240 7.07 -13.00 -6.24
C GLN A 240 6.20 -12.00 -7.03
N GLU A 241 5.54 -11.11 -6.30
CA GLU A 241 4.80 -9.97 -6.84
C GLU A 241 5.14 -8.72 -6.01
N LEU A 242 6.23 -8.04 -6.38
CA LEU A 242 6.67 -6.83 -5.68
C LEU A 242 5.86 -5.63 -6.18
N GLY A 243 4.85 -5.25 -5.41
CA GLY A 243 3.97 -4.13 -5.71
C GLY A 243 2.62 -4.25 -5.01
N ILE A 244 1.58 -3.70 -5.62
CA ILE A 244 0.22 -3.68 -5.10
C ILE A 244 -0.68 -4.48 -6.04
N THR A 245 -1.45 -5.40 -5.48
CA THR A 245 -2.48 -6.15 -6.20
C THR A 245 -3.64 -6.36 -5.26
N GLY A 246 -4.86 -6.15 -5.75
CA GLY A 246 -6.03 -6.32 -4.90
C GLY A 246 -7.29 -5.73 -5.48
N ARG A 247 -8.41 -6.15 -4.90
CA ARG A 247 -9.72 -5.56 -5.10
C ARG A 247 -9.92 -4.40 -4.14
N MET A 248 -10.31 -3.26 -4.70
CA MET A 248 -10.76 -2.08 -3.97
C MET A 248 -12.28 -1.99 -4.03
N ALA A 249 -12.91 -1.97 -2.85
CA ALA A 249 -14.34 -1.68 -2.73
C ALA A 249 -14.55 -0.17 -2.53
N GLY A 250 -15.48 0.42 -3.28
CA GLY A 250 -15.88 1.82 -3.15
C GLY A 250 -16.40 2.17 -1.76
N SER A 251 -16.98 1.19 -1.06
CA SER A 251 -17.44 1.34 0.33
C SER A 251 -16.31 1.61 1.32
N ALA A 252 -15.09 1.14 1.02
CA ALA A 252 -13.91 1.43 1.81
C ALA A 252 -13.23 2.74 1.35
N LEU A 253 -13.16 2.97 0.04
CA LEU A 253 -12.49 4.15 -0.55
C LEU A 253 -13.24 5.46 -0.26
N PHE A 254 -14.57 5.45 -0.36
CA PHE A 254 -15.41 6.63 -0.25
C PHE A 254 -16.31 6.59 0.99
N ALA A 255 -15.95 5.82 2.02
CA ALA A 255 -16.77 5.65 3.22
C ALA A 255 -17.19 6.98 3.87
N SER A 256 -16.31 7.98 3.86
CA SER A 256 -16.54 9.32 4.41
C SER A 256 -17.41 10.21 3.50
N LEU A 257 -17.35 9.99 2.19
CA LEU A 257 -18.01 10.82 1.18
C LEU A 257 -19.39 10.27 0.79
N SER A 258 -19.46 8.95 0.57
CA SER A 258 -20.60 8.18 0.07
C SER A 258 -20.68 6.81 0.77
N PRO A 259 -21.24 6.73 1.99
CA PRO A 259 -21.30 5.52 2.82
C PRO A 259 -22.16 4.36 2.27
N GLY A 260 -22.61 4.43 1.00
CA GLY A 260 -23.40 3.39 0.33
C GLY A 260 -22.83 2.93 -1.02
N THR A 261 -21.63 3.37 -1.41
CA THR A 261 -21.05 2.95 -2.69
C THR A 261 -20.65 1.47 -2.63
N THR A 262 -21.31 0.62 -3.40
CA THR A 262 -21.09 -0.84 -3.42
C THR A 262 -20.17 -1.32 -4.54
N GLY A 263 -19.81 -0.43 -5.47
CA GLY A 263 -18.93 -0.75 -6.59
C GLY A 263 -17.54 -1.21 -6.18
N SER A 264 -16.83 -1.88 -7.08
CA SER A 264 -15.44 -2.30 -6.85
C SER A 264 -14.64 -2.38 -8.15
N MET A 265 -13.31 -2.33 -8.01
CA MET A 265 -12.36 -2.51 -9.10
C MET A 265 -11.18 -3.36 -8.63
N ASP A 266 -10.63 -4.13 -9.55
CA ASP A 266 -9.38 -4.85 -9.36
C ASP A 266 -8.23 -3.97 -9.84
N LEU A 267 -7.16 -3.89 -9.05
CA LEU A 267 -5.93 -3.16 -9.34
C LEU A 267 -4.76 -4.14 -9.38
N TYR A 268 -3.90 -3.96 -10.35
CA TYR A 268 -2.60 -4.61 -10.45
C TYR A 268 -1.54 -3.57 -10.77
N GLU A 269 -0.52 -3.48 -9.94
CA GLU A 269 0.61 -2.57 -10.08
C GLU A 269 1.84 -3.25 -9.46
N VAL A 270 2.47 -4.13 -10.24
CA VAL A 270 3.54 -5.03 -9.76
C VAL A 270 4.77 -4.87 -10.66
N THR A 271 5.96 -4.77 -10.08
CA THR A 271 7.21 -4.64 -10.85
C THR A 271 7.35 -5.76 -11.90
N GLY A 272 7.79 -5.38 -13.10
CA GLY A 272 7.87 -6.26 -14.27
C GLY A 272 8.03 -5.48 -15.57
N GLY A 273 8.25 -6.19 -16.68
CA GLY A 273 8.56 -5.59 -17.98
C GLY A 273 10.04 -5.25 -18.18
N TYR A 274 10.68 -4.57 -17.22
CA TYR A 274 12.13 -4.43 -17.18
C TYR A 274 12.66 -4.18 -15.77
N ALA A 275 13.95 -4.44 -15.58
CA ALA A 275 14.74 -3.93 -14.47
C ALA A 275 16.13 -3.56 -15.00
N THR A 276 16.67 -2.42 -14.61
CA THR A 276 18.03 -1.97 -14.98
C THR A 276 18.71 -1.35 -13.77
N THR A 277 20.05 -1.34 -13.80
CA THR A 277 20.89 -0.84 -12.69
C THR A 277 21.86 0.23 -13.19
N ASP A 278 21.31 1.20 -13.91
CA ASP A 278 22.08 2.26 -14.57
C ASP A 278 22.12 3.55 -13.74
N SER A 279 23.09 4.41 -14.07
CA SER A 279 23.32 5.71 -13.41
C SER A 279 23.45 5.58 -11.90
N ASN A 280 24.11 4.52 -11.40
CA ASN A 280 24.23 4.21 -9.97
C ASN A 280 22.89 4.12 -9.20
N GLY A 281 21.78 3.78 -9.86
CA GLY A 281 20.49 3.53 -9.24
C GLY A 281 19.81 2.28 -9.81
N VAL A 282 18.56 2.06 -9.42
CA VAL A 282 17.72 0.94 -9.89
C VAL A 282 16.49 1.52 -10.57
N ALA A 283 16.23 1.13 -11.82
CA ALA A 283 14.98 1.45 -12.51
C ALA A 283 14.23 0.16 -12.81
N MET A 284 12.92 0.17 -12.60
CA MET A 284 12.05 -0.97 -12.84
C MET A 284 10.78 -0.50 -13.56
N GLY A 285 10.36 -1.29 -14.55
CA GLY A 285 8.99 -1.20 -15.05
C GLY A 285 8.03 -1.80 -14.05
N MET A 286 6.76 -1.46 -14.19
CA MET A 286 5.67 -2.12 -13.48
C MET A 286 4.59 -2.52 -14.49
N LEU A 287 4.11 -3.75 -14.32
CA LEU A 287 2.91 -4.24 -14.97
C LEU A 287 1.71 -3.59 -14.28
N GLY A 288 0.99 -2.76 -15.02
CA GLY A 288 -0.21 -2.11 -14.54
C GLY A 288 -1.47 -2.72 -15.17
N GLY A 289 -2.59 -2.68 -14.45
CA GLY A 289 -3.91 -2.90 -15.03
C GLY A 289 -5.01 -2.63 -14.03
N MET A 290 -6.18 -2.21 -14.52
CA MET A 290 -7.37 -2.05 -13.70
C MET A 290 -8.59 -2.64 -14.41
N LEU A 291 -9.42 -3.39 -13.67
CA LEU A 291 -10.63 -4.02 -14.22
C LEU A 291 -11.85 -3.72 -13.35
N PRO A 292 -13.04 -3.56 -13.95
CA PRO A 292 -14.28 -3.44 -13.19
C PRO A 292 -14.55 -4.75 -12.44
N ALA A 293 -14.82 -4.65 -11.14
CA ALA A 293 -15.08 -5.81 -10.28
C ALA A 293 -16.46 -5.78 -9.61
N GLY A 294 -17.21 -4.68 -9.79
CA GLY A 294 -18.60 -4.56 -9.39
C GLY A 294 -19.55 -5.47 -10.19
N THR A 295 -20.76 -5.61 -9.69
CA THR A 295 -21.85 -6.29 -10.39
C THR A 295 -22.55 -5.33 -11.37
N PRO A 296 -23.33 -5.86 -12.34
CA PRO A 296 -24.14 -5.00 -13.20
C PRO A 296 -25.11 -4.07 -12.47
N HIS A 297 -25.49 -4.39 -11.21
CA HIS A 297 -26.34 -3.55 -10.37
C HIS A 297 -25.60 -2.34 -9.80
N ASP A 298 -24.28 -2.42 -9.64
CA ASP A 298 -23.46 -1.35 -9.06
C ASP A 298 -23.23 -0.20 -10.06
N ARG A 299 -23.45 -0.45 -11.36
CA ARG A 299 -23.31 0.56 -12.41
C ARG A 299 -24.48 1.54 -12.43
N CYS A 300 -24.17 2.83 -12.48
CA CYS A 300 -25.14 3.92 -12.58
C CYS A 300 -25.37 4.45 -14.00
N GLY A 301 -24.66 3.92 -14.98
CA GLY A 301 -24.74 4.28 -16.40
C GLY A 301 -24.66 3.06 -17.33
N PRO A 302 -24.78 3.27 -18.66
CA PRO A 302 -24.66 2.20 -19.64
C PRO A 302 -23.26 1.55 -19.62
N PRO A 303 -23.12 0.28 -20.00
CA PRO A 303 -21.81 -0.36 -20.12
C PRO A 303 -20.88 0.42 -21.04
N ALA A 304 -19.62 0.57 -20.62
CA ALA A 304 -18.58 1.21 -21.43
C ALA A 304 -17.70 0.20 -22.16
N THR A 305 -16.99 0.67 -23.17
CA THR A 305 -15.93 -0.09 -23.84
C THR A 305 -14.61 0.15 -23.11
N ALA A 306 -13.87 -0.93 -22.83
CA ALA A 306 -12.53 -0.82 -22.25
C ALA A 306 -11.58 0.00 -23.15
N PRO A 307 -10.63 0.74 -22.57
CA PRO A 307 -9.55 1.38 -23.32
C PRO A 307 -8.80 0.39 -24.21
N ALA A 308 -8.28 0.88 -25.32
CA ALA A 308 -7.48 0.04 -26.20
C ALA A 308 -6.10 -0.24 -25.55
N PRO A 309 -5.60 -1.48 -25.58
CA PRO A 309 -4.27 -1.79 -25.07
C PRO A 309 -3.21 -0.95 -25.79
N VAL A 310 -2.26 -0.43 -25.02
CA VAL A 310 -1.13 0.35 -25.52
C VAL A 310 0.19 -0.36 -25.27
N THR A 311 1.18 -0.13 -26.13
CA THR A 311 2.57 -0.55 -25.88
C THR A 311 3.34 0.63 -25.33
N ILE A 312 3.85 0.49 -24.11
CA ILE A 312 4.52 1.58 -23.41
C ILE A 312 6.03 1.27 -23.33
N PRO A 313 6.89 2.10 -23.94
CA PRO A 313 8.33 1.89 -23.83
C PRO A 313 8.85 2.32 -22.45
N PRO A 314 9.99 1.78 -21.99
CA PRO A 314 10.70 2.32 -20.84
C PRO A 314 10.96 3.81 -21.03
N SER A 315 10.67 4.59 -20.01
CA SER A 315 10.85 6.04 -20.04
C SER A 315 12.30 6.35 -19.74
N ALA A 316 12.91 7.24 -20.52
CA ALA A 316 14.24 7.75 -20.23
C ALA A 316 14.26 8.58 -18.92
N PHE A 317 13.11 9.13 -18.53
CA PHE A 317 12.98 9.92 -17.32
C PHE A 317 13.26 9.09 -16.07
N PHE A 318 12.68 7.89 -15.97
CA PHE A 318 12.90 6.96 -14.85
C PHE A 318 14.24 6.21 -14.92
N GLN A 319 15.18 6.63 -15.78
CA GLN A 319 16.57 6.14 -15.80
C GLN A 319 17.56 7.15 -15.16
N GLY A 320 17.11 8.38 -14.87
CA GLY A 320 17.92 9.45 -14.28
C GLY A 320 17.90 9.48 -12.74
N ASN A 321 18.70 10.37 -12.15
CA ASN A 321 18.73 10.62 -10.69
C ASN A 321 18.26 12.03 -10.31
N THR A 322 17.79 12.80 -11.29
CA THR A 322 17.40 14.19 -11.10
C THR A 322 16.07 14.46 -11.79
N ARG A 323 15.29 15.34 -11.19
CA ARG A 323 14.04 15.82 -11.77
C ARG A 323 14.26 16.54 -13.10
N PRO A 324 13.29 16.52 -14.03
CA PRO A 324 13.47 17.05 -15.38
C PRO A 324 13.22 18.55 -15.45
N ASP A 325 12.40 19.07 -14.54
CA ASP A 325 11.93 20.45 -14.46
C ASP A 325 12.88 21.36 -13.68
N THR A 326 13.46 20.83 -12.60
CA THR A 326 14.32 21.56 -11.66
C THR A 326 15.79 21.13 -11.73
N GLY A 327 16.06 19.89 -12.13
CA GLY A 327 17.40 19.29 -12.02
C GLY A 327 17.77 18.84 -10.60
N ASP A 328 16.85 18.96 -9.63
CA ASP A 328 17.09 18.56 -8.25
C ASP A 328 17.20 17.03 -8.12
N PRO A 329 18.07 16.52 -7.22
CA PRO A 329 18.11 15.10 -6.90
C PRO A 329 16.81 14.67 -6.19
N PHE A 330 16.51 13.38 -6.26
CA PHE A 330 15.44 12.73 -5.52
C PHE A 330 15.90 11.34 -5.10
N ASP A 331 15.33 10.75 -4.05
CA ASP A 331 15.66 9.38 -3.64
C ASP A 331 14.84 8.34 -4.39
N ILE A 332 13.54 8.60 -4.52
CA ILE A 332 12.60 7.74 -5.22
C ILE A 332 11.75 8.56 -6.20
N ALA A 333 11.46 7.98 -7.37
CA ALA A 333 10.44 8.46 -8.28
C ALA A 333 9.51 7.32 -8.71
N LEU A 334 8.21 7.60 -8.67
CA LEU A 334 7.14 6.70 -9.12
C LEU A 334 6.40 7.35 -10.27
N GLY A 335 6.24 6.63 -11.37
CA GLY A 335 5.54 7.06 -12.58
C GLY A 335 4.30 6.22 -12.82
N VAL A 336 3.18 6.87 -13.17
CA VAL A 336 1.95 6.23 -13.62
C VAL A 336 1.60 6.76 -15.01
N HIS A 337 1.54 5.89 -16.01
CA HIS A 337 1.27 6.26 -17.39
C HIS A 337 -0.20 6.67 -17.57
N GLN A 338 -0.48 7.56 -18.53
CA GLN A 338 -1.81 8.02 -18.89
C GLN A 338 -2.80 6.88 -19.14
N SER A 339 -2.37 5.80 -19.79
CA SER A 339 -3.25 4.64 -20.02
C SER A 339 -3.74 3.98 -18.73
N GLN A 340 -2.96 4.03 -17.65
CA GLN A 340 -3.37 3.50 -16.36
C GLN A 340 -4.47 4.38 -15.73
N LEU A 341 -4.47 5.68 -16.03
CA LEU A 341 -5.56 6.60 -15.65
C LEU A 341 -6.81 6.38 -16.50
N ASP A 342 -6.64 6.03 -17.78
CA ASP A 342 -7.74 5.66 -18.67
C ASP A 342 -8.40 4.34 -18.19
N ASP A 343 -7.59 3.35 -17.82
CA ASP A 343 -8.04 2.08 -17.23
C ASP A 343 -8.73 2.32 -15.88
N PHE A 344 -8.18 3.19 -15.02
CA PHE A 344 -8.83 3.61 -13.78
C PHE A 344 -10.20 4.23 -14.04
N ALA A 345 -10.29 5.20 -14.96
CA ALA A 345 -11.55 5.87 -15.27
C ALA A 345 -12.61 4.88 -15.79
N TYR A 346 -12.21 3.95 -16.66
CA TYR A 346 -13.07 2.88 -17.16
C TYR A 346 -13.50 1.90 -16.06
N ALA A 347 -12.54 1.35 -15.30
CA ALA A 347 -12.80 0.36 -14.27
C ALA A 347 -13.61 0.93 -13.10
N ALA A 348 -13.35 2.18 -12.70
CA ALA A 348 -14.11 2.85 -11.66
C ALA A 348 -15.54 3.16 -12.11
N TYR A 349 -15.73 3.53 -13.38
CA TYR A 349 -17.06 3.74 -13.97
C TYR A 349 -17.86 2.44 -14.09
N ASP A 350 -17.32 1.45 -14.81
CA ASP A 350 -18.03 0.19 -15.10
C ASP A 350 -18.06 -0.73 -13.87
N GLY A 351 -17.17 -0.52 -12.91
CA GLY A 351 -17.18 -1.17 -11.60
C GLY A 351 -18.13 -0.51 -10.59
N GLY A 352 -18.75 0.63 -10.93
CA GLY A 352 -19.73 1.31 -10.08
C GLY A 352 -19.14 2.15 -8.94
N ILE A 353 -17.82 2.33 -8.90
CA ILE A 353 -17.13 3.13 -7.87
C ILE A 353 -17.48 4.62 -8.00
N LEU A 354 -17.66 5.11 -9.23
CA LEU A 354 -17.99 6.52 -9.48
C LEU A 354 -19.47 6.85 -9.23
N CYS A 355 -20.28 5.88 -8.82
CA CYS A 355 -21.68 6.07 -8.46
C CYS A 355 -21.76 6.51 -7.00
N LEU A 356 -21.56 7.81 -6.78
CA LEU A 356 -21.45 8.41 -5.45
C LEU A 356 -22.78 9.02 -5.02
N THR A 357 -23.06 9.02 -3.72
CA THR A 357 -24.21 9.72 -3.14
C THR A 357 -23.73 10.63 -2.02
N LEU A 358 -23.97 11.92 -2.20
CA LEU A 358 -23.70 12.95 -1.21
C LEU A 358 -24.99 13.27 -0.45
N GLY A 359 -24.89 13.56 0.84
CA GLY A 359 -26.05 13.98 1.62
C GLY A 359 -25.74 15.15 2.53
N THR A 360 -26.74 15.55 3.30
CA THR A 360 -26.68 16.66 4.26
C THR A 360 -25.57 16.53 5.30
N ARG A 361 -25.12 15.30 5.57
CA ARG A 361 -23.99 15.01 6.46
C ARG A 361 -22.63 15.32 5.83
N THR A 362 -22.54 15.20 4.51
CA THR A 362 -21.32 15.47 3.73
C THR A 362 -21.26 16.96 3.35
N VAL A 363 -22.39 17.52 2.90
CA VAL A 363 -22.54 18.93 2.52
C VAL A 363 -23.75 19.50 3.24
N ALA A 364 -23.52 20.38 4.21
CA ALA A 364 -24.59 20.92 5.08
C ALA A 364 -25.70 21.65 4.28
N LEU A 365 -25.34 22.20 3.12
CA LEU A 365 -26.26 22.88 2.19
C LEU A 365 -27.22 21.93 1.45
N LEU A 366 -27.03 20.61 1.50
CA LEU A 366 -27.96 19.65 0.90
C LEU A 366 -29.18 19.42 1.79
N ASN A 367 -30.03 20.44 1.89
CA ASN A 367 -31.30 20.42 2.60
C ASN A 367 -32.40 21.16 1.81
N THR A 368 -33.66 20.90 2.13
CA THR A 368 -34.80 21.47 1.38
C THR A 368 -34.89 22.99 1.47
N ASP A 369 -34.38 23.63 2.53
CA ASP A 369 -34.40 25.11 2.63
C ASP A 369 -33.48 25.74 1.59
N THR A 370 -32.32 25.12 1.36
CA THR A 370 -31.34 25.57 0.36
C THR A 370 -31.82 25.27 -1.05
N ILE A 371 -32.33 24.05 -1.30
CA ILE A 371 -32.90 23.70 -2.62
C ILE A 371 -34.18 24.51 -2.88
N GLY A 372 -34.95 24.87 -1.86
CA GLY A 372 -36.14 25.72 -1.98
C GLY A 372 -35.84 27.12 -2.54
N LEU A 373 -34.59 27.58 -2.50
CA LEU A 373 -34.16 28.83 -3.17
C LEU A 373 -34.25 28.73 -4.69
N VAL A 374 -34.07 27.52 -5.24
CA VAL A 374 -34.09 27.24 -6.69
C VAL A 374 -35.34 26.50 -7.15
N ALA A 375 -36.00 25.78 -6.25
CA ALA A 375 -37.27 25.10 -6.48
C ALA A 375 -38.28 25.47 -5.39
N PRO A 376 -38.88 26.68 -5.44
CA PRO A 376 -39.83 27.18 -4.43
C PRO A 376 -40.98 26.22 -4.08
N SER A 377 -41.45 25.43 -5.06
CA SER A 377 -42.54 24.46 -4.87
C SER A 377 -42.23 23.39 -3.82
N LEU A 378 -40.96 23.12 -3.53
CA LEU A 378 -40.56 22.21 -2.45
C LEU A 378 -41.01 22.69 -1.08
N GLY A 379 -41.06 24.00 -0.86
CA GLY A 379 -41.51 24.56 0.42
C GLY A 379 -42.97 24.23 0.73
N ASP A 380 -43.77 23.95 -0.29
CA ASP A 380 -45.17 23.52 -0.13
C ASP A 380 -45.29 22.00 0.11
N MET A 381 -44.24 21.22 -0.13
CA MET A 381 -44.21 19.76 0.00
C MET A 381 -43.65 19.27 1.34
N VAL A 382 -42.83 20.07 2.01
CA VAL A 382 -42.24 19.71 3.31
C VAL A 382 -42.62 20.71 4.39
N GLU A 383 -43.16 20.22 5.51
CA GLU A 383 -43.57 21.08 6.64
C GLU A 383 -42.38 21.63 7.46
N ARG A 384 -41.19 21.03 7.28
CA ARG A 384 -39.94 21.36 7.99
C ARG A 384 -38.75 21.12 7.07
N THR A 385 -37.61 21.74 7.39
CA THR A 385 -36.33 21.47 6.73
C THR A 385 -36.04 19.97 6.73
N ALA A 386 -35.88 19.39 5.55
CA ALA A 386 -35.61 17.98 5.37
C ALA A 386 -34.23 17.74 4.71
N PRO A 387 -33.58 16.61 5.02
CA PRO A 387 -32.38 16.16 4.31
C PRO A 387 -32.59 16.04 2.80
N VAL A 388 -31.63 16.53 2.03
CA VAL A 388 -31.49 16.24 0.60
C VAL A 388 -30.27 15.34 0.39
N ALA A 389 -30.43 14.38 -0.53
CA ALA A 389 -29.36 13.57 -1.07
C ALA A 389 -29.16 13.92 -2.55
N MET A 390 -27.90 13.93 -2.99
CA MET A 390 -27.49 14.13 -4.37
C MET A 390 -26.75 12.89 -4.85
N GLY A 391 -27.32 12.19 -5.84
CA GLY A 391 -26.65 11.08 -6.52
C GLY A 391 -25.84 11.57 -7.71
N LEU A 392 -24.55 11.25 -7.76
CA LEU A 392 -23.66 11.49 -8.89
C LEU A 392 -23.65 10.22 -9.77
N ARG A 393 -24.14 10.33 -11.00
CA ARG A 393 -24.25 9.22 -11.96
C ARG A 393 -23.64 9.60 -13.31
N PRO A 394 -22.34 9.36 -13.51
CA PRO A 394 -21.72 9.48 -14.83
C PRO A 394 -22.45 8.63 -15.87
N GLN A 395 -22.51 9.08 -17.13
CA GLN A 395 -23.11 8.32 -18.23
C GLN A 395 -22.07 7.70 -19.17
N ARG A 396 -20.79 8.04 -18.96
CA ARG A 396 -19.60 7.50 -19.62
C ARG A 396 -18.42 7.54 -18.63
N PRO A 397 -17.36 6.74 -18.84
CA PRO A 397 -16.11 6.92 -18.13
C PRO A 397 -15.61 8.36 -18.28
N PRO A 398 -15.13 9.01 -17.20
CA PRO A 398 -14.52 10.32 -17.33
C PRO A 398 -13.23 10.23 -18.18
N VAL A 399 -12.88 11.33 -18.83
CA VAL A 399 -11.55 11.47 -19.44
C VAL A 399 -10.67 12.22 -18.44
N ILE A 400 -9.49 11.67 -18.18
CA ILE A 400 -8.47 12.29 -17.32
C ILE A 400 -7.32 12.68 -18.24
N VAL A 401 -6.86 13.93 -18.18
CA VAL A 401 -5.68 14.38 -18.93
C VAL A 401 -4.66 14.94 -17.96
N LEU A 402 -3.38 14.61 -18.19
CA LEU A 402 -2.28 15.10 -17.37
C LEU A 402 -1.80 16.49 -17.80
N GLY A 403 -1.54 17.33 -16.81
CA GLY A 403 -0.93 18.65 -16.96
C GLY A 403 0.26 18.87 -16.01
N ALA A 404 0.93 20.01 -16.16
CA ALA A 404 2.20 20.29 -15.49
C ALA A 404 2.12 20.55 -13.97
N ASN A 405 0.93 20.60 -13.38
CA ASN A 405 0.72 20.88 -11.95
C ASN A 405 1.36 22.20 -11.46
N THR A 406 1.07 23.29 -12.16
CA THR A 406 1.62 24.61 -11.81
C THR A 406 0.60 25.45 -11.05
N PHE A 407 1.12 26.36 -10.24
CA PHE A 407 0.32 27.24 -9.40
C PHE A 407 0.79 28.68 -9.56
N ARG A 408 -0.14 29.62 -9.52
CA ARG A 408 0.13 31.05 -9.48
C ARG A 408 -0.33 31.65 -8.15
N ASP A 409 0.31 32.74 -7.76
CA ASP A 409 -0.14 33.55 -6.62
C ASP A 409 -1.25 34.50 -7.09
N ASP A 410 -2.39 34.45 -6.40
CA ASP A 410 -3.49 35.40 -6.55
C ASP A 410 -3.77 36.06 -5.20
N ASN A 411 -3.21 37.24 -4.98
CA ASN A 411 -3.36 38.03 -3.75
C ASN A 411 -2.96 37.28 -2.46
N GLY A 412 -1.90 36.47 -2.52
CA GLY A 412 -1.42 35.66 -1.40
C GLY A 412 -2.17 34.33 -1.22
N THR A 413 -3.10 34.00 -2.11
CA THR A 413 -3.71 32.68 -2.22
C THR A 413 -3.09 31.94 -3.40
N ARG A 414 -2.61 30.71 -3.16
CA ARG A 414 -2.10 29.84 -4.21
C ARG A 414 -3.28 29.25 -4.98
N VAL A 415 -3.33 29.47 -6.28
CA VAL A 415 -4.38 28.96 -7.16
C VAL A 415 -3.77 28.15 -8.29
N VAL A 416 -4.48 27.12 -8.75
CA VAL A 416 -4.04 26.28 -9.86
C VAL A 416 -3.94 27.12 -11.14
N ASP A 417 -2.80 27.03 -11.83
CA ASP A 417 -2.58 27.64 -13.15
C ASP A 417 -2.73 26.58 -14.25
N GLU A 418 -1.96 25.49 -14.15
CA GLU A 418 -2.14 24.27 -14.95
C GLU A 418 -2.42 23.08 -14.02
N PRO A 419 -3.57 22.40 -14.15
CA PRO A 419 -3.89 21.27 -13.27
C PRO A 419 -2.93 20.10 -13.49
N LEU A 420 -2.80 19.23 -12.48
CA LEU A 420 -2.15 17.92 -12.67
C LEU A 420 -3.12 16.97 -13.36
N LEU A 421 -4.35 16.91 -12.87
CA LEU A 421 -5.42 16.05 -13.36
C LEU A 421 -6.54 16.94 -13.89
N ASP A 422 -6.72 16.94 -15.20
CA ASP A 422 -7.85 17.59 -15.84
C ASP A 422 -8.93 16.53 -16.13
N ILE A 423 -10.00 16.52 -15.33
CA ILE A 423 -11.02 15.48 -15.37
C ILE A 423 -12.29 16.03 -16.01
N THR A 424 -12.79 15.34 -17.03
CA THR A 424 -14.05 15.69 -17.70
C THR A 424 -15.04 14.54 -17.66
N PHE A 425 -16.29 14.86 -17.31
CA PHE A 425 -17.44 13.97 -17.38
C PHE A 425 -18.40 14.48 -18.44
N GLU A 426 -18.79 13.63 -19.39
CA GLU A 426 -19.82 13.95 -20.37
C GLU A 426 -21.19 13.48 -19.89
N ALA A 427 -22.18 14.37 -19.95
CA ALA A 427 -23.57 14.13 -19.60
C ALA A 427 -23.77 13.49 -18.21
N MET A 428 -23.02 13.96 -17.20
CA MET A 428 -23.17 13.49 -15.82
C MET A 428 -24.59 13.80 -15.31
N GLU A 429 -25.24 12.79 -14.74
CA GLU A 429 -26.55 12.96 -14.11
C GLU A 429 -26.39 13.21 -12.62
N LEU A 430 -27.01 14.29 -12.14
CA LEU A 430 -27.06 14.71 -10.75
C LEU A 430 -28.51 14.57 -10.29
N ASP A 431 -28.81 13.49 -9.57
CA ASP A 431 -30.16 13.25 -9.06
C ASP A 431 -30.34 13.89 -7.69
N PHE A 432 -31.37 14.73 -7.55
CA PHE A 432 -31.73 15.33 -6.27
C PHE A 432 -32.88 14.58 -5.64
N PHE A 433 -32.72 14.12 -4.41
CA PHE A 433 -33.74 13.44 -3.63
C PHE A 433 -33.98 14.19 -2.32
N ALA A 434 -35.23 14.42 -1.94
CA ALA A 434 -35.57 14.92 -0.61
C ALA A 434 -36.20 13.82 0.23
N ALA A 435 -35.89 13.81 1.53
CA ALA A 435 -36.59 12.99 2.49
C ALA A 435 -37.98 13.60 2.79
N ILE A 436 -39.04 12.96 2.30
CA ILE A 436 -40.43 13.35 2.49
C ILE A 436 -41.14 12.17 3.14
N GLU A 437 -41.75 12.38 4.31
CA GLU A 437 -42.42 11.30 5.07
C GLU A 437 -41.55 10.03 5.24
N ASP A 438 -40.29 10.22 5.63
CA ASP A 438 -39.27 9.16 5.82
C ASP A 438 -38.89 8.37 4.54
N GLN A 439 -39.27 8.86 3.35
CA GLN A 439 -38.87 8.29 2.06
C GLN A 439 -38.09 9.30 1.21
N TYR A 440 -37.04 8.85 0.54
CA TYR A 440 -36.34 9.68 -0.44
C TYR A 440 -37.10 9.69 -1.77
N ILE A 441 -37.69 10.84 -2.10
CA ILE A 441 -38.39 11.06 -3.36
C ILE A 441 -37.48 11.87 -4.29
N ARG A 442 -37.33 11.43 -5.54
CA ARG A 442 -36.58 12.18 -6.56
C ARG A 442 -37.34 13.45 -6.91
N LEU A 443 -36.68 14.58 -6.75
CA LEU A 443 -37.19 15.90 -7.09
C LEU A 443 -37.03 16.18 -8.58
N PHE A 444 -35.79 16.06 -9.06
CA PHE A 444 -35.39 16.25 -10.45
C PHE A 444 -33.99 15.67 -10.68
N THR A 445 -33.60 15.57 -11.95
CA THR A 445 -32.25 15.18 -12.37
C THR A 445 -31.66 16.30 -13.23
N VAL A 446 -30.49 16.81 -12.86
CA VAL A 446 -29.71 17.71 -13.71
C VAL A 446 -28.77 16.86 -14.56
N VAL A 447 -28.67 17.17 -15.85
CA VAL A 447 -27.70 16.55 -16.78
C VAL A 447 -26.76 17.65 -17.23
N ALA A 448 -25.46 17.48 -17.02
CA ALA A 448 -24.44 18.46 -17.39
C ALA A 448 -23.12 17.78 -17.76
N ASP A 449 -22.35 18.41 -18.64
CA ASP A 449 -20.94 18.10 -18.78
C ASP A 449 -20.19 18.79 -17.62
N VAL A 450 -19.29 18.05 -16.97
CA VAL A 450 -18.57 18.52 -15.79
C VAL A 450 -17.07 18.51 -16.03
N HIS A 451 -16.42 19.64 -15.78
CA HIS A 451 -14.99 19.86 -15.92
C HIS A 451 -14.38 20.18 -14.56
N LEU A 452 -13.44 19.36 -14.12
CA LEU A 452 -12.78 19.45 -12.82
C LEU A 452 -11.26 19.54 -13.01
N PRO A 453 -10.68 20.75 -13.02
CA PRO A 453 -9.24 20.93 -12.97
C PRO A 453 -8.74 20.71 -11.54
N ILE A 454 -7.83 19.75 -11.34
CA ILE A 454 -7.26 19.42 -10.02
C ILE A 454 -5.74 19.58 -10.07
N GLY A 455 -5.23 20.51 -9.27
CA GLY A 455 -3.81 20.58 -8.90
C GLY A 455 -3.53 19.71 -7.66
N MET A 456 -2.27 19.39 -7.44
CA MET A 456 -1.81 18.66 -6.26
C MET A 456 -0.74 19.46 -5.53
N GLU A 457 -1.04 19.86 -4.30
CA GLU A 457 -0.08 20.50 -3.41
C GLU A 457 0.60 19.47 -2.51
N VAL A 458 1.92 19.61 -2.37
CA VAL A 458 2.71 18.82 -1.43
C VAL A 458 2.79 19.58 -0.11
N GLY A 459 2.28 18.96 0.96
CA GLY A 459 2.31 19.48 2.32
C GLY A 459 2.96 18.50 3.31
N ALA A 460 3.02 18.90 4.58
CA ALA A 460 3.60 18.07 5.65
C ALA A 460 2.81 16.76 5.88
N ASP A 461 1.49 16.80 5.65
CA ASP A 461 0.59 15.66 5.81
C ASP A 461 0.41 14.84 4.52
N GLY A 462 1.24 15.09 3.50
CA GLY A 462 1.21 14.42 2.21
C GLY A 462 0.65 15.28 1.07
N LEU A 463 -0.08 14.63 0.16
CA LEU A 463 -0.64 15.25 -1.04
C LEU A 463 -2.04 15.81 -0.76
N THR A 464 -2.27 17.06 -1.15
CA THR A 464 -3.58 17.73 -1.00
C THR A 464 -4.10 18.12 -2.39
N PRO A 465 -5.26 17.59 -2.83
CA PRO A 465 -5.89 18.03 -4.06
C PRO A 465 -6.45 19.44 -3.90
N VAL A 466 -6.20 20.29 -4.90
CA VAL A 466 -6.68 21.67 -4.96
C VAL A 466 -7.47 21.84 -6.25
N LEU A 467 -8.75 22.20 -6.13
CA LEU A 467 -9.56 22.53 -7.29
C LEU A 467 -9.07 23.85 -7.91
N GLY A 468 -8.93 23.85 -9.23
CA GLY A 468 -8.61 25.02 -10.01
C GLY A 468 -9.82 25.93 -10.22
N ASP A 469 -9.75 26.74 -11.28
CA ASP A 469 -10.88 27.59 -11.66
C ASP A 469 -12.09 26.74 -12.02
N LEU A 470 -13.23 27.03 -11.39
CA LEU A 470 -14.50 26.33 -11.61
C LEU A 470 -15.48 27.18 -12.43
N ASP A 471 -15.05 28.35 -12.93
CA ASP A 471 -15.80 29.12 -13.91
C ASP A 471 -16.04 28.26 -15.15
N GLY A 472 -17.30 27.90 -15.39
CA GLY A 472 -17.67 27.00 -16.48
C GLY A 472 -17.40 25.51 -16.21
N ALA A 473 -17.16 25.11 -14.96
CA ALA A 473 -17.07 23.71 -14.54
C ALA A 473 -18.29 22.87 -14.94
N PHE A 474 -19.43 23.51 -15.23
CA PHE A 474 -20.64 22.87 -15.72
C PHE A 474 -21.06 23.51 -17.05
N SER A 475 -21.28 22.68 -18.06
CA SER A 475 -21.78 23.11 -19.37
C SER A 475 -22.85 22.16 -19.89
N ASN A 476 -23.53 22.55 -20.98
CA ASN A 476 -24.60 21.76 -21.60
C ASN A 476 -25.70 21.31 -20.61
N ILE A 477 -26.06 22.20 -19.68
CA ILE A 477 -26.97 21.92 -18.58
C ILE A 477 -28.41 21.74 -19.10
N SER A 478 -29.05 20.66 -18.67
CA SER A 478 -30.48 20.41 -18.87
C SER A 478 -31.06 19.73 -17.63
N VAL A 479 -32.39 19.77 -17.47
CA VAL A 479 -33.08 19.13 -16.35
C VAL A 479 -34.16 18.18 -16.86
N LYS A 480 -34.34 17.05 -16.19
CA LYS A 480 -35.38 16.05 -16.45
C LYS A 480 -35.97 15.50 -15.16
N ASN A 481 -36.98 14.65 -15.25
CA ASN A 481 -37.67 14.01 -14.11
C ASN A 481 -38.23 15.02 -13.10
N THR A 482 -38.77 16.15 -13.56
CA THR A 482 -39.26 17.26 -12.71
C THR A 482 -40.70 17.07 -12.20
N ASP A 483 -41.29 15.88 -12.34
CA ASP A 483 -42.71 15.65 -12.00
C ASP A 483 -43.05 15.92 -10.53
N ALA A 484 -42.04 15.89 -9.64
CA ALA A 484 -42.18 16.17 -8.22
C ALA A 484 -42.13 17.66 -7.87
N VAL A 485 -41.81 18.54 -8.82
CA VAL A 485 -41.68 19.99 -8.60
C VAL A 485 -42.50 20.76 -9.64
N LEU A 486 -42.92 21.99 -9.32
CA LEU A 486 -43.75 22.80 -10.22
C LEU A 486 -42.92 23.67 -11.17
N GLU A 487 -41.62 23.84 -10.89
CA GLU A 487 -40.70 24.62 -11.73
C GLU A 487 -40.47 23.95 -13.08
N SER A 488 -40.31 24.75 -14.13
CA SER A 488 -39.98 24.21 -15.44
C SER A 488 -38.53 23.72 -15.50
N PRO A 489 -38.20 22.73 -16.34
CA PRO A 489 -36.83 22.29 -16.53
C PRO A 489 -35.86 23.42 -16.92
N GLU A 490 -36.32 24.40 -17.70
CA GLU A 490 -35.52 25.54 -18.15
C GLU A 490 -35.21 26.50 -16.99
N ASP A 491 -36.19 26.74 -16.10
CA ASP A 491 -35.99 27.59 -14.92
C ASP A 491 -34.98 26.95 -13.95
N LEU A 492 -35.12 25.64 -13.68
CA LEU A 492 -34.19 24.89 -12.83
C LEU A 492 -32.77 24.86 -13.40
N ALA A 493 -32.62 24.69 -14.72
CA ALA A 493 -31.32 24.71 -15.38
C ALA A 493 -30.62 26.08 -15.24
N ALA A 494 -31.38 27.18 -15.32
CA ALA A 494 -30.83 28.53 -15.28
C ALA A 494 -30.25 28.92 -13.90
N VAL A 495 -30.79 28.36 -12.82
CA VAL A 495 -30.38 28.67 -11.45
C VAL A 495 -29.35 27.68 -10.87
N PHE A 496 -29.14 26.56 -11.55
CA PHE A 496 -28.26 25.48 -11.09
C PHE A 496 -26.79 25.91 -10.90
N PRO A 497 -26.15 26.68 -11.81
CA PRO A 497 -24.77 27.13 -11.62
C PRO A 497 -24.55 27.90 -10.31
N THR A 498 -25.48 28.81 -9.98
CA THR A 498 -25.45 29.60 -8.74
C THR A 498 -25.50 28.73 -7.48
N LEU A 499 -26.27 27.63 -7.50
CA LEU A 499 -26.34 26.70 -6.37
C LEU A 499 -25.02 25.96 -6.17
N LEU A 500 -24.35 25.59 -7.26
CA LEU A 500 -23.05 24.93 -7.20
C LEU A 500 -21.94 25.85 -6.74
N GLU A 501 -21.91 27.10 -7.18
CA GLU A 501 -20.96 28.10 -6.67
C GLU A 501 -20.99 28.21 -5.13
N LEU A 502 -22.16 28.00 -4.51
CA LEU A 502 -22.30 27.98 -3.05
C LEU A 502 -21.83 26.66 -2.41
N ALA A 503 -21.98 25.53 -3.10
CA ALA A 503 -21.68 24.20 -2.57
C ALA A 503 -20.23 23.75 -2.81
N LEU A 504 -19.63 24.15 -3.93
CA LEU A 504 -18.30 23.72 -4.37
C LEU A 504 -17.18 23.99 -3.35
N PRO A 505 -17.14 25.15 -2.66
CA PRO A 505 -16.10 25.38 -1.64
C PRO A 505 -16.15 24.37 -0.48
N GLN A 506 -17.35 23.90 -0.10
CA GLN A 506 -17.49 22.88 0.94
C GLN A 506 -17.02 21.50 0.47
N LEU A 507 -17.30 21.17 -0.79
CA LEU A 507 -16.83 19.93 -1.41
C LEU A 507 -15.31 19.93 -1.56
N ALA A 508 -14.72 21.04 -1.99
CA ALA A 508 -13.27 21.23 -2.09
C ALA A 508 -12.58 20.99 -0.74
N GLY A 509 -13.11 21.60 0.33
CA GLY A 509 -12.58 21.45 1.68
C GLY A 509 -12.71 20.04 2.27
N SER A 510 -13.53 19.16 1.67
CA SER A 510 -13.75 17.79 2.16
C SER A 510 -12.76 16.77 1.61
N LEU A 511 -12.00 17.09 0.56
CA LEU A 511 -11.11 16.12 -0.11
C LEU A 511 -9.87 15.75 0.74
N GLY A 512 -9.48 16.59 1.70
CA GLY A 512 -8.43 16.31 2.69
C GLY A 512 -7.03 16.06 2.10
N SER A 513 -6.01 16.02 2.95
CA SER A 513 -4.70 15.53 2.57
C SER A 513 -4.63 14.00 2.69
N PHE A 514 -3.81 13.36 1.87
CA PHE A 514 -3.53 11.93 1.98
C PHE A 514 -2.02 11.66 1.91
N ALA A 515 -1.56 10.76 2.76
CA ALA A 515 -0.18 10.27 2.75
C ALA A 515 -0.03 9.08 1.80
N LEU A 516 1.17 8.91 1.24
CA LEU A 516 1.52 7.66 0.57
C LEU A 516 1.78 6.55 1.61
N PRO A 517 1.39 5.30 1.33
CA PRO A 517 1.73 4.19 2.21
C PRO A 517 3.25 3.94 2.24
N SER A 518 3.76 3.47 3.37
CA SER A 518 5.13 2.97 3.47
C SER A 518 5.34 1.75 2.57
N LEU A 519 6.49 1.64 1.92
CA LEU A 519 6.85 0.50 1.07
C LEU A 519 7.95 -0.32 1.75
N GLY A 520 7.64 -1.56 2.17
CA GLY A 520 8.66 -2.48 2.70
C GLY A 520 9.43 -1.95 3.91
N GLY A 521 8.78 -1.21 4.80
CA GLY A 521 9.43 -0.57 5.96
C GLY A 521 10.18 0.73 5.63
N LEU A 522 10.03 1.26 4.41
CA LEU A 522 10.51 2.59 4.03
C LEU A 522 9.34 3.58 3.99
N GLN A 523 9.52 4.73 4.61
CA GLN A 523 8.62 5.86 4.49
C GLN A 523 9.01 6.68 3.26
N ILE A 524 8.01 7.12 2.50
CA ILE A 524 8.18 8.03 1.37
C ILE A 524 7.69 9.40 1.79
N ASP A 525 8.60 10.36 1.82
CA ASP A 525 8.29 11.76 2.08
C ASP A 525 8.19 12.47 0.72
N VAL A 526 6.96 12.72 0.26
CA VAL A 526 6.73 13.32 -1.05
C VAL A 526 7.30 14.73 -1.07
N THR A 527 8.16 15.01 -2.04
CA THR A 527 8.78 16.34 -2.24
C THR A 527 8.18 17.06 -3.43
N SER A 528 7.69 16.33 -4.44
CA SER A 528 7.08 16.92 -5.63
C SER A 528 6.19 15.94 -6.38
N ILE A 529 5.27 16.49 -7.18
CA ILE A 529 4.44 15.76 -8.13
C ILE A 529 4.20 16.61 -9.38
N THR A 530 4.33 16.01 -10.57
CA THR A 530 4.16 16.69 -11.87
C THR A 530 3.90 15.67 -12.96
N ALA A 531 3.49 16.10 -14.15
CA ALA A 531 3.56 15.27 -15.34
C ALA A 531 4.95 15.33 -16.02
N VAL A 532 5.37 14.22 -16.64
CA VAL A 532 6.64 14.07 -17.38
C VAL A 532 6.40 13.39 -18.73
N ASP A 533 7.44 13.31 -19.56
CA ASP A 533 7.41 12.71 -20.90
C ASP A 533 6.26 13.25 -21.78
N SER A 534 6.20 14.58 -21.91
CA SER A 534 5.13 15.26 -22.65
C SER A 534 3.73 14.92 -22.12
N ASN A 535 3.61 14.88 -20.79
CA ASN A 535 2.40 14.55 -20.05
C ASN A 535 1.87 13.12 -20.25
N SER A 536 2.73 12.18 -20.60
CA SER A 536 2.35 10.76 -20.69
C SER A 536 2.46 10.02 -19.36
N TYR A 537 3.17 10.58 -18.38
CA TYR A 537 3.32 10.02 -17.04
C TYR A 537 3.01 11.06 -15.98
N LEU A 538 2.22 10.68 -14.97
CA LEU A 538 2.20 11.34 -13.67
C LEU A 538 3.39 10.84 -12.87
N ALA A 539 4.26 11.73 -12.42
CA ALA A 539 5.46 11.39 -11.66
C ALA A 539 5.39 11.98 -10.24
N ILE A 540 5.61 11.12 -9.25
CA ILE A 540 5.75 11.47 -7.83
C ILE A 540 7.22 11.31 -7.46
N PHE A 541 7.78 12.31 -6.77
CA PHE A 541 9.14 12.32 -6.25
C PHE A 541 9.11 12.39 -4.74
N GLY A 542 10.05 11.71 -4.10
CA GLY A 542 10.19 11.77 -2.66
C GLY A 542 11.59 11.47 -2.19
N ASP A 543 11.78 11.78 -0.92
CA ASP A 543 12.91 11.35 -0.12
C ASP A 543 12.55 10.02 0.56
N LEU A 544 13.55 9.17 0.78
CA LEU A 544 13.37 7.90 1.46
C LEU A 544 13.90 7.98 2.88
N SER A 545 13.12 7.49 3.83
CA SER A 545 13.59 7.24 5.19
C SER A 545 13.22 5.84 5.63
N VAL A 546 14.05 5.24 6.48
CA VAL A 546 13.66 3.97 7.12
C VAL A 546 12.53 4.29 8.08
N ALA A 547 11.37 3.66 7.87
CA ALA A 547 10.25 3.82 8.79
C ALA A 547 10.73 3.36 10.17
N ALA A 548 10.58 4.20 11.19
CA ALA A 548 10.90 3.80 12.55
C ALA A 548 10.18 2.47 12.80
N ALA A 549 10.94 1.44 13.18
CA ALA A 549 10.35 0.15 13.51
C ALA A 549 9.21 0.44 14.48
N ALA A 550 7.97 0.26 14.04
CA ALA A 550 6.86 0.20 14.97
C ALA A 550 7.30 -0.85 15.99
N PRO A 551 7.24 -0.57 17.31
CA PRO A 551 7.58 -1.58 18.30
C PRO A 551 6.85 -2.83 17.86
N ALA A 552 7.61 -3.92 17.62
CA ALA A 552 7.08 -5.14 17.05
C ALA A 552 5.71 -5.34 17.69
N PRO A 553 4.61 -5.36 16.91
CA PRO A 553 3.34 -5.67 17.53
C PRO A 553 3.61 -6.97 18.26
N LEU A 554 3.24 -7.02 19.54
CA LEU A 554 3.07 -8.28 20.23
C LEU A 554 1.89 -8.97 19.52
N SER A 555 2.07 -9.33 18.26
CA SER A 555 1.13 -10.10 17.47
C SER A 555 1.61 -11.53 17.59
N SER A 556 1.24 -12.18 18.68
CA SER A 556 0.58 -13.45 18.45
C SER A 556 -0.53 -13.16 17.43
N GLN A 557 -0.40 -13.66 16.20
CA GLN A 557 -1.57 -13.70 15.32
C GLN A 557 -2.60 -14.55 16.07
N VAL A 558 -3.71 -13.93 16.42
CA VAL A 558 -4.80 -14.60 17.12
C VAL A 558 -5.93 -14.78 16.13
N ASP A 559 -6.33 -16.02 15.89
CA ASP A 559 -7.53 -16.30 15.13
C ASP A 559 -8.71 -15.85 15.95
N THR A 560 -9.51 -14.91 15.44
CA THR A 560 -10.73 -14.43 16.10
C THR A 560 -11.96 -15.02 15.43
N GLN A 561 -12.93 -15.41 16.24
CA GLN A 561 -14.23 -15.91 15.83
C GLN A 561 -15.33 -15.00 16.40
N VAL A 562 -16.31 -14.70 15.55
CA VAL A 562 -17.57 -14.03 15.91
C VAL A 562 -18.71 -14.94 15.47
N GLU A 563 -19.64 -15.21 16.39
CA GLU A 563 -20.88 -15.94 16.09
C GLU A 563 -22.08 -15.14 16.61
N LEU A 564 -23.09 -14.96 15.76
CA LEU A 564 -24.38 -14.39 16.17
C LEU A 564 -25.20 -15.46 16.89
N THR A 565 -25.32 -15.34 18.21
CA THR A 565 -26.00 -16.34 19.03
C THR A 565 -27.49 -16.06 19.22
N ALA A 566 -27.89 -14.80 19.19
CA ALA A 566 -29.29 -14.41 19.23
C ALA A 566 -29.53 -13.08 18.52
N LEU A 567 -30.70 -12.97 17.89
CA LEU A 567 -31.23 -11.73 17.37
C LEU A 567 -32.63 -11.55 17.95
N ALA A 568 -32.82 -10.46 18.69
CA ALA A 568 -34.10 -10.05 19.23
C ALA A 568 -34.55 -8.79 18.51
N GLU A 569 -35.51 -8.97 17.61
CA GLU A 569 -36.20 -7.88 16.93
C GLU A 569 -37.53 -7.62 17.65
N PRO A 570 -37.85 -6.37 18.01
CA PRO A 570 -39.16 -6.05 18.57
C PRO A 570 -40.25 -6.18 17.49
N ASP A 571 -41.49 -6.39 17.93
CA ASP A 571 -42.65 -6.45 17.02
C ASP A 571 -42.85 -5.11 16.27
N ASP A 572 -43.46 -5.17 15.08
CA ASP A 572 -43.67 -4.01 14.19
C ASP A 572 -44.37 -2.81 14.86
N ASP A 573 -45.18 -3.06 15.90
CA ASP A 573 -45.87 -2.03 16.68
C ASP A 573 -44.91 -1.10 17.44
N VAL A 574 -43.76 -1.62 17.89
CA VAL A 574 -42.71 -0.83 18.57
C VAL A 574 -42.05 0.18 17.64
N PHE A 575 -41.94 -0.14 16.34
CA PHE A 575 -41.37 0.77 15.34
C PHE A 575 -42.35 1.87 14.91
N THR A 576 -43.65 1.67 15.12
CA THR A 576 -44.71 2.62 14.72
C THR A 576 -45.15 3.56 15.85
N GLU A 577 -44.85 3.24 17.11
CA GLU A 577 -45.16 4.08 18.27
C GLU A 577 -43.90 4.63 18.98
N PRO A 578 -43.59 5.94 18.86
CA PRO A 578 -42.39 6.54 19.46
C PRO A 578 -42.27 6.38 20.98
N ALA A 579 -43.40 6.24 21.69
CA ALA A 579 -43.44 6.06 23.13
C ALA A 579 -43.09 4.62 23.57
N ALA A 580 -43.20 3.64 22.67
CA ALA A 580 -42.82 2.25 22.91
C ALA A 580 -41.30 2.03 22.79
N TRP A 581 -40.56 3.00 22.25
CA TRP A 581 -39.12 2.93 22.01
C TRP A 581 -38.30 3.08 23.31
N THR A 582 -38.31 2.03 24.12
CA THR A 582 -37.52 1.93 25.36
C THR A 582 -36.22 1.18 25.12
N PRO A 583 -35.18 1.35 25.96
CA PRO A 583 -33.94 0.57 25.84
C PRO A 583 -34.15 -0.95 25.86
N ALA A 584 -35.23 -1.42 26.50
CA ALA A 584 -35.64 -2.83 26.53
C ALA A 584 -36.23 -3.34 25.21
N ALA A 585 -36.84 -2.44 24.41
CA ALA A 585 -37.55 -2.75 23.18
C ALA A 585 -36.77 -2.33 21.92
N ARG A 586 -35.44 -2.19 22.02
CA ARG A 586 -34.58 -1.95 20.85
C ARG A 586 -34.18 -3.29 20.21
N PRO A 587 -33.91 -3.31 18.88
CA PRO A 587 -33.22 -4.43 18.26
C PRO A 587 -31.93 -4.75 19.01
N ARG A 588 -31.70 -6.03 19.30
CA ARG A 588 -30.52 -6.51 20.03
C ARG A 588 -29.95 -7.72 19.31
N ALA A 589 -28.64 -7.69 19.10
CA ALA A 589 -27.86 -8.85 18.70
C ALA A 589 -26.99 -9.29 19.87
N GLU A 590 -26.99 -10.58 20.18
CA GLU A 590 -26.01 -11.18 21.10
C GLU A 590 -24.96 -11.89 20.26
N LEU A 591 -23.70 -11.57 20.53
CA LEU A 591 -22.54 -12.11 19.83
C LEU A 591 -21.71 -12.92 20.82
N ALA A 592 -21.34 -14.14 20.43
CA ALA A 592 -20.26 -14.87 21.08
C ALA A 592 -18.94 -14.50 20.38
N LEU A 593 -18.01 -13.94 21.16
CA LEU A 593 -16.67 -13.58 20.72
C LEU A 593 -15.69 -14.62 21.27
N GLY A 594 -14.77 -15.09 20.43
CA GLY A 594 -13.75 -16.06 20.84
C GLY A 594 -12.48 -15.92 20.02
N GLY A 595 -11.36 -16.42 20.53
CA GLY A 595 -10.13 -16.47 19.74
C GLY A 595 -9.14 -17.52 20.24
N SER A 596 -8.04 -17.69 19.50
CA SER A 596 -7.04 -18.73 19.75
C SER A 596 -6.20 -18.52 21.02
N GLU A 597 -6.28 -17.35 21.65
CA GLU A 597 -5.55 -16.99 22.88
C GLU A 597 -6.50 -16.60 24.02
N PRO A 598 -6.14 -16.87 25.29
CA PRO A 598 -6.86 -16.36 26.46
C PRO A 598 -6.62 -14.85 26.66
N ASP A 599 -7.60 -14.14 27.25
CA ASP A 599 -7.52 -12.72 27.63
C ASP A 599 -7.45 -11.69 26.48
N LEU A 600 -8.29 -11.87 25.45
CA LEU A 600 -8.43 -10.91 24.36
C LEU A 600 -9.34 -9.72 24.72
N GLU A 601 -8.92 -8.52 24.32
CA GLU A 601 -9.77 -7.33 24.30
C GLU A 601 -10.52 -7.25 22.97
N TRP A 602 -11.83 -7.06 23.04
CA TRP A 602 -12.71 -7.06 21.88
C TRP A 602 -13.22 -5.66 21.57
N GLN A 603 -13.21 -5.30 20.29
CA GLN A 603 -13.94 -4.16 19.77
C GLN A 603 -14.71 -4.62 18.53
N LEU A 604 -15.98 -4.25 18.46
CA LEU A 604 -16.83 -4.65 17.34
C LEU A 604 -17.58 -3.46 16.76
N ARG A 605 -17.87 -3.55 15.46
CA ARG A 605 -18.63 -2.55 14.71
C ARG A 605 -19.65 -3.25 13.83
N VAL A 606 -20.93 -2.99 14.08
CA VAL A 606 -22.04 -3.53 13.28
C VAL A 606 -22.51 -2.46 12.29
N ASP A 607 -22.62 -2.82 11.01
CA ASP A 607 -23.16 -1.99 9.93
C ASP A 607 -22.64 -0.54 9.87
N GLY A 608 -21.33 -0.37 10.10
CA GLY A 608 -20.72 0.96 10.05
C GLY A 608 -21.10 1.89 11.22
N GLY A 609 -21.71 1.38 12.29
CA GLY A 609 -22.03 2.11 13.50
C GLY A 609 -20.82 2.59 14.32
N LEU A 610 -21.05 3.09 15.53
CA LEU A 610 -19.95 3.43 16.46
C LEU A 610 -19.26 2.15 16.95
N TRP A 611 -17.96 2.25 17.23
CA TRP A 611 -17.22 1.19 17.92
C TRP A 611 -17.80 0.96 19.31
N SER A 612 -18.03 -0.31 19.65
CA SER A 612 -18.53 -0.75 20.96
C SER A 612 -17.57 -1.72 21.64
#